data_AF-A0A640UQH0-F1
#
_entry.id   AF-A0A640UQH0-F1
#
_cell.length_a   1.000
_cell.length_b   1.000
_cell.length_c   1.000
_cell.angle_alpha   90.00
_cell.angle_beta   90.00
_cell.angle_gamma   90.00
#
_symmetry.space_group_name_H-M   'P 1'
#
loop_
_entity.id
_entity.type
_entity.pdbx_description
1 polymer ?
#
loop_
_entity_poly.entity_id
_entity_poly.type
_entity_poly.pdbx_seq_one_letter_code
_entity_poly.pdbx_strand_id
1 'polypeptide(L)'
;MASERIRQDAQPGVEHVSLVASRHRVLAMTFVMAADLWEAEQLAASAWAEWLDRSWLDGWRLASCAADLALGVWAVQASIKPDGGMSGVG
;
A
#
# COMPACT_ATOMS: atom_id res chain seq x y z
N MET A 1 -6.68 21.85 4.88
CA MET A 1 -7.06 20.48 5.29
C MET A 1 -6.55 19.54 4.21
N ALA A 2 -5.70 18.57 4.54
CA ALA A 2 -5.27 17.56 3.59
C ALA A 2 -6.36 16.48 3.51
N SER A 3 -6.85 16.18 2.31
CA SER A 3 -7.80 15.09 2.10
C SER A 3 -7.02 13.86 1.69
N GLU A 4 -7.20 12.76 2.43
CA GLU A 4 -6.67 11.45 2.04
C GLU A 4 -7.42 10.94 0.81
N ARG A 5 -6.69 10.39 -0.16
CA ARG A 5 -7.25 9.75 -1.35
C ARG A 5 -6.65 8.36 -1.49
N ILE A 6 -7.50 7.36 -1.68
CA ILE A 6 -7.12 5.97 -1.96
C ILE A 6 -7.25 5.73 -3.46
N ARG A 7 -6.19 5.22 -4.10
CA ARG A 7 -6.21 4.87 -5.52
C ARG A 7 -6.33 3.37 -5.71
N GLN A 8 -7.14 2.97 -6.69
CA GLN A 8 -7.38 1.57 -7.09
C GLN A 8 -6.95 1.25 -8.54
N ASP A 9 -6.28 2.17 -9.25
CA ASP A 9 -5.69 1.83 -10.56
C ASP A 9 -4.60 0.79 -10.31
N ALA A 10 -4.93 -0.46 -10.63
CA ALA A 10 -4.03 -1.58 -10.42
C ALA A 10 -2.79 -1.43 -11.32
N GLN A 11 -1.63 -1.30 -10.68
CA GLN A 11 -0.34 -1.52 -11.31
C GLN A 11 0.15 -2.91 -10.89
N PRO A 12 0.73 -3.72 -11.79
CA PRO A 12 1.31 -4.99 -11.40
C PRO A 12 2.27 -4.84 -10.22
N GLY A 13 2.03 -5.58 -9.14
CA GLY A 13 2.84 -5.54 -7.92
C GLY A 13 2.58 -4.37 -6.97
N VAL A 14 1.64 -3.45 -7.27
CA VAL A 14 1.19 -2.41 -6.35
C VAL A 14 -0.21 -2.73 -5.82
N GLU A 15 -0.28 -3.02 -4.52
CA GLU A 15 -1.52 -3.46 -3.86
C GLU A 15 -2.37 -2.29 -3.38
N HIS A 16 -1.73 -1.21 -2.93
CA HIS A 16 -2.43 -0.07 -2.35
C HIS A 16 -1.62 1.22 -2.43
N VAL A 17 -2.33 2.34 -2.62
CA VAL A 17 -1.76 3.68 -2.52
C VAL A 17 -2.67 4.59 -1.71
N SER A 18 -2.10 5.22 -0.69
CA SER A 18 -2.71 6.33 0.04
C SER A 18 -1.93 7.61 -0.24
N LEU A 19 -2.66 8.72 -0.41
CA LEU A 19 -2.10 10.03 -0.76
C LEU A 19 -2.50 11.09 0.24
N VAL A 20 -1.51 11.84 0.69
CA VAL A 20 -1.70 13.05 1.51
C VAL A 20 -1.15 14.23 0.74
N ALA A 21 -2.05 15.08 0.24
CA ALA A 21 -1.70 16.29 -0.49
C ALA A 21 -1.64 17.52 0.43
N SER A 22 -0.62 18.34 0.22
CA SER A 22 -0.47 19.69 0.77
C SER A 22 -0.32 20.70 -0.38
N ARG A 23 -0.21 22.00 -0.07
CA ARG A 23 -0.15 23.06 -1.10
C ARG A 23 0.98 22.90 -2.11
N HIS A 24 2.11 22.28 -1.72
CA HIS A 24 3.31 22.17 -2.56
C HIS A 24 3.96 20.78 -2.56
N ARG A 25 3.36 19.81 -1.88
CA ARG A 25 3.90 18.45 -1.74
C ARG A 25 2.77 17.44 -1.73
N VAL A 26 2.98 16.30 -2.37
CA VAL A 26 2.17 15.10 -2.20
C VAL A 26 3.07 14.07 -1.55
N LEU A 27 2.60 13.47 -0.46
CA LEU A 27 3.19 12.28 0.12
C LEU A 27 2.34 11.09 -0.29
N ALA A 28 3.00 10.03 -0.74
CA ALA A 28 2.38 8.77 -1.06
C ALA A 28 2.94 7.66 -0.18
N MET A 29 2.06 6.82 0.37
CA MET A 29 2.45 5.53 0.93
C MET A 29 1.94 4.45 -0.01
N THR A 30 2.88 3.65 -0.52
CA THR A 30 2.64 2.63 -1.55
C THR A 30 3.00 1.26 -0.98
N PHE A 31 2.06 0.33 -1.00
CA PHE A 31 2.29 -1.05 -0.62
C PHE A 31 2.53 -1.87 -1.88
N VAL A 32 3.64 -2.60 -1.88
CA VAL A 32 4.08 -3.41 -3.01
C VAL A 32 4.39 -4.84 -2.57
N MET A 33 4.16 -5.78 -3.48
CA MET A 33 4.61 -7.16 -3.33
C MET A 33 5.97 -7.30 -4.02
N ALA A 34 7.03 -7.44 -3.24
CA ALA A 34 8.42 -7.53 -3.72
C ALA A 34 9.24 -8.48 -2.85
N ALA A 35 10.32 -9.04 -3.41
CA ALA A 35 11.22 -9.95 -2.71
C ALA A 35 12.12 -9.21 -1.71
N ASP A 36 12.48 -7.96 -1.99
CA ASP A 36 13.33 -7.13 -1.13
C ASP A 36 13.00 -5.62 -1.27
N LEU A 37 13.67 -4.80 -0.45
CA LEU A 37 13.46 -3.35 -0.40
C LEU A 37 13.90 -2.64 -1.69
N TRP A 38 14.90 -3.18 -2.39
CA TRP A 38 15.40 -2.59 -3.64
C TRP A 38 14.39 -2.80 -4.77
N GLU A 39 13.85 -4.00 -4.90
CA GLU A 39 12.76 -4.31 -5.82
C GLU A 39 11.50 -3.49 -5.49
N ALA A 40 11.16 -3.37 -4.20
CA ALA A 40 10.04 -2.56 -3.76
C ALA A 40 10.15 -1.09 -4.18
N GLU A 41 11.33 -0.48 -4.02
CA GLU A 41 11.58 0.90 -4.42
C GLU A 41 11.48 1.08 -5.93
N GLN A 42 12.05 0.16 -6.71
CA GLN A 42 11.98 0.21 -8.17
C GLN A 42 10.53 0.09 -8.68
N LEU A 43 9.77 -0.88 -8.16
CA LEU A 43 8.36 -1.06 -8.52
C LEU A 43 7.53 0.19 -8.22
N ALA A 44 7.69 0.75 -7.01
CA ALA A 44 6.99 1.96 -6.62
C ALA A 44 7.39 3.15 -7.52
N ALA A 45 8.69 3.35 -7.77
CA ALA A 45 9.18 4.45 -8.60
C ALA A 45 8.65 4.36 -10.05
N SER A 46 8.66 3.16 -10.65
CA SER A 46 8.14 2.93 -12.00
C SER A 46 6.64 3.19 -12.09
N ALA A 47 5.85 2.68 -11.14
CA ALA A 47 4.41 2.93 -11.08
C ALA A 47 4.10 4.44 -10.98
N TRP A 48 4.87 5.15 -10.14
CA TRP A 48 4.73 6.60 -9.97
C TRP A 48 5.12 7.39 -11.21
N ALA A 49 6.17 7.00 -11.93
CA ALA A 49 6.54 7.63 -13.19
C ALA A 49 5.39 7.55 -14.20
N GLU A 50 4.81 6.35 -14.38
CA GLU A 50 3.68 6.17 -15.30
C GLU A 50 2.43 6.95 -14.87
N TRP A 51 2.16 7.00 -13.56
CA TRP A 51 1.02 7.74 -13.04
C TRP A 51 1.19 9.25 -13.14
N LEU A 52 2.39 9.79 -12.99
CA LEU A 52 2.65 11.22 -13.11
C LEU A 52 2.60 11.69 -14.57
N ASP A 53 2.92 10.81 -15.52
CA ASP A 53 2.75 11.07 -16.96
C ASP A 53 1.28 11.12 -17.39
N ARG A 54 0.34 10.68 -16.54
CA ARG A 54 -1.10 10.80 -16.78
C ARG A 54 -1.63 12.16 -16.30
N SER A 55 -2.61 12.72 -17.02
CA SER A 55 -3.13 14.10 -16.86
C SER A 55 -3.68 14.49 -15.47
N TRP A 56 -3.97 13.52 -14.60
CA TRP A 56 -4.53 13.76 -13.26
C TRP A 56 -3.54 14.36 -12.24
N LEU A 57 -2.23 14.21 -12.48
CA LEU A 57 -1.14 14.80 -11.70
C LEU A 57 -0.27 15.72 -12.55
N ASP A 58 -0.88 16.36 -13.55
CA ASP A 58 -0.17 17.28 -14.43
C ASP A 58 0.56 18.36 -13.62
N GLY A 59 1.83 18.59 -13.96
CA GLY A 59 2.74 19.48 -13.25
C GLY A 59 3.38 18.94 -11.95
N TRP A 60 3.04 17.72 -11.51
CA TRP A 60 3.74 17.05 -10.41
C TRP A 60 4.89 16.18 -10.94
N ARG A 61 5.97 16.07 -10.16
CA ARG A 61 7.12 15.23 -10.47
C ARG A 61 7.55 14.43 -9.24
N LEU A 62 8.08 13.22 -9.47
CA LEU A 62 8.64 12.41 -8.40
C LEU A 62 9.90 13.10 -7.88
N ALA A 63 9.90 13.49 -6.61
CA ALA A 63 11.04 14.14 -5.98
C ALA A 63 11.98 13.12 -5.30
N SER A 64 11.43 12.06 -4.73
CA SER A 64 12.13 10.97 -4.07
C SER A 64 11.23 9.75 -3.98
N CYS A 65 11.81 8.56 -4.06
CA CYS A 65 11.19 7.28 -3.70
C CYS A 65 12.18 6.57 -2.79
N ALA A 66 11.71 5.98 -1.70
CA ALA A 66 12.53 5.20 -0.80
C ALA A 66 11.65 4.10 -0.19
N ALA A 67 12.14 2.87 -0.20
CA ALA A 67 11.53 1.81 0.58
C ALA A 67 11.94 1.96 2.05
N ASP A 68 10.97 1.88 2.96
CA ASP A 68 11.21 1.85 4.39
C ASP A 68 10.56 0.60 4.99
N LEU A 69 11.16 0.05 6.05
CA LEU A 69 10.58 -1.05 6.82
C LEU A 69 9.46 -0.50 7.69
N ALA A 70 8.28 -0.32 7.10
CA ALA A 70 7.08 -0.02 7.89
C ALA A 70 6.75 -1.20 8.83
N LEU A 71 6.49 -0.92 10.10
CA LEU A 71 5.88 -1.88 11.02
C LEU A 71 4.41 -2.10 10.60
N GLY A 72 4.16 -3.13 9.81
CA GLY A 72 2.81 -3.57 9.46
C GLY A 72 2.28 -4.60 10.46
N VAL A 73 1.09 -4.37 11.03
CA VAL A 73 0.37 -5.38 11.81
C VAL A 73 -0.65 -6.05 10.90
N TRP A 74 -0.55 -7.38 10.76
CA TRP A 74 -1.49 -8.19 10.00
C TRP A 74 -2.18 -9.16 10.96
N ALA A 75 -3.50 -9.28 10.84
CA ALA A 75 -4.30 -10.23 11.61
C ALA A 75 -5.08 -11.11 10.64
N VAL A 76 -5.05 -12.42 10.87
CA VAL A 76 -5.89 -13.39 10.16
C VAL A 76 -6.99 -13.87 11.09
N GLN A 77 -8.19 -14.09 10.54
CA GLN A 77 -9.25 -14.73 11.30
C GLN A 77 -8.83 -16.17 11.59
N ALA A 78 -8.72 -16.54 12.88
CA ALA A 78 -8.54 -17.94 13.25
C ALA A 78 -9.74 -18.71 12.69
N SER A 79 -9.48 -19.73 11.87
CA SER A 79 -10.53 -20.65 11.44
C SER A 79 -11.24 -21.13 12.71
N ILE A 80 -12.54 -20.88 12.80
CA ILE A 80 -13.35 -21.38 13.91
C ILE A 80 -13.18 -22.90 13.88
N LYS A 81 -12.35 -23.42 14.78
CA LYS A 81 -12.40 -24.83 15.13
C LYS A 81 -13.79 -24.98 15.74
N PRO A 82 -14.70 -25.81 15.20
CA PRO A 82 -15.90 -26.10 15.94
C PRO A 82 -15.44 -26.67 17.27
N ASP A 83 -15.67 -25.91 18.34
CA ASP A 83 -15.55 -26.40 19.70
C ASP A 83 -16.52 -27.56 19.80
N GLY A 84 -16.01 -28.77 19.59
CA GLY A 84 -16.61 -29.99 20.12
C GLY A 84 -16.52 -29.97 21.64
N GLY A 85 -17.20 -29.02 22.30
CA GLY A 85 -17.71 -29.21 23.64
C GLY A 85 -18.85 -30.23 23.57
N MET A 86 -19.16 -31.04 24.58
CA MET A 86 -18.75 -31.13 25.99
C MET A 86 -18.71 -32.64 26.33
N SER A 87 -17.78 -33.12 27.16
CA SER A 87 -18.01 -33.40 28.60
C SER A 87 -19.40 -33.98 28.93
N GLY A 88 -19.45 -35.21 29.45
CA GLY A 88 -20.67 -35.74 30.08
C GLY A 88 -20.68 -37.25 30.32
N VAL A 89 -20.22 -37.64 31.50
CA VAL A 89 -20.43 -38.90 32.22
C VAL A 89 -21.77 -39.59 31.93
N GLY A 90 -21.71 -40.90 31.69
CA GLY A 90 -22.79 -41.87 31.87
C GLY A 90 -22.19 -43.18 32.37
#